data_AF-A0A327UYU7-F1
#
_entry.id   AF-A0A327UYU7-F1
#
_cell.length_a   1.000
_cell.length_b   1.000
_cell.length_c   1.000
_cell.angle_alpha   90.00
_cell.angle_beta   90.00
_cell.angle_gamma   90.00
#
_symmetry.space_group_name_H-M   'P 1'
#
loop_
_entity.id
_entity.type
_entity.pdbx_description
1 polymer ?
#
loop_
_entity_poly.entity_id
_entity_poly.type
_entity_poly.pdbx_seq_one_letter_code
_entity_poly.pdbx_strand_id
1 'polypeptide(L)' 'MSVDTSALGTPLYDPEKDGDAYVPPLDAALRLARKALADKATANIHDHTEMLKAAVTLELRLRALVAALDKEAGR' A
#
# COMPACT_ATOMS: atom_id res chain seq x y z
N MET A 1 8.16 -32.16 -5.22
CA MET A 1 9.18 -31.10 -5.28
C MET A 1 8.71 -29.98 -4.36
N SER A 2 9.23 -29.90 -3.13
CA SER A 2 8.97 -28.76 -2.24
C SER A 2 9.96 -27.67 -2.65
N VAL A 3 9.46 -26.55 -3.15
CA VAL A 3 10.30 -25.40 -3.45
C VAL A 3 10.64 -24.75 -2.11
N ASP A 4 11.94 -24.67 -1.80
CA ASP A 4 12.41 -23.98 -0.61
C ASP A 4 12.22 -22.47 -0.82
N THR A 5 11.15 -21.94 -0.23
CA THR A 5 10.76 -20.52 -0.34
C THR A 5 11.50 -19.63 0.65
N SER A 6 12.47 -20.14 1.40
CA SER A 6 13.26 -19.33 2.35
C SER A 6 14.09 -18.21 1.66
N ALA A 7 14.26 -18.27 0.34
CA ALA A 7 14.81 -17.20 -0.50
C ALA A 7 13.77 -16.16 -0.99
N LEU A 8 12.48 -16.38 -0.78
CA LEU A 8 11.43 -15.39 -1.03
C LEU A 8 11.37 -14.49 0.21
N GLY A 9 11.96 -13.30 0.13
CA GLY A 9 11.91 -12.32 1.23
C GLY A 9 10.49 -12.08 1.74
N THR A 10 10.34 -11.61 2.98
CA THR A 10 9.04 -11.32 3.58
C THR A 10 8.24 -10.37 2.67
N PRO A 11 7.02 -10.75 2.23
CA PRO A 11 6.21 -9.88 1.38
C PRO A 11 5.86 -8.60 2.13
N LEU A 12 5.75 -7.49 1.40
CA LEU A 12 5.41 -6.19 1.99
C LEU A 12 3.99 -6.17 2.59
N TYR A 13 3.11 -7.01 2.07
CA TYR A 13 1.73 -7.18 2.54
C TYR A 13 1.40 -8.66 2.69
N ASP A 14 0.78 -8.98 3.81
CA ASP A 14 0.30 -10.32 4.16
C ASP A 14 -1.21 -10.26 4.41
N PRO A 15 -2.06 -10.75 3.49
CA PRO A 15 -3.52 -10.66 3.63
C PRO A 15 -4.05 -11.33 4.90
N GLU A 16 -3.37 -12.34 5.43
CA GLU A 16 -3.81 -13.02 6.66
C GLU A 16 -3.54 -12.18 7.91
N LYS A 17 -2.55 -11.26 7.85
CA LYS A 17 -2.20 -10.37 8.96
C LYS A 17 -2.77 -8.97 8.82
N ASP A 18 -2.90 -8.49 7.58
CA ASP A 18 -3.22 -7.10 7.26
C ASP A 18 -4.68 -6.93 6.77
N GLY A 19 -5.39 -8.02 6.49
CA GLY A 19 -6.69 -8.02 5.79
C GLY A 19 -7.88 -7.43 6.57
N ASP A 20 -7.84 -7.41 7.90
CA ASP A 20 -8.92 -6.88 8.74
C ASP A 20 -8.76 -5.39 9.09
N ALA A 21 -7.90 -4.68 8.35
CA ALA A 21 -7.62 -3.27 8.61
C ALA A 21 -8.85 -2.38 8.41
N TYR A 22 -8.94 -1.33 9.23
CA TYR A 22 -9.92 -0.26 9.08
C TYR A 22 -9.95 0.28 7.64
N VAL A 23 -11.11 0.15 6.98
CA VAL A 23 -11.35 0.73 5.65
C VAL A 23 -11.89 2.16 5.80
N PRO A 24 -11.11 3.21 5.44
CA PRO A 24 -11.58 4.58 5.51
C PRO A 24 -12.70 4.84 4.49
N PRO A 25 -13.56 5.85 4.71
CA PRO A 25 -14.50 6.32 3.68
C PRO A 25 -13.76 6.67 2.38
N LEU A 26 -14.39 6.44 1.22
CA LEU A 26 -13.77 6.61 -0.10
C LEU A 26 -13.16 8.02 -0.29
N ASP A 27 -13.87 9.07 0.11
CA ASP A 27 -13.36 10.45 0.03
C ASP A 27 -12.09 10.66 0.86
N ALA A 28 -12.00 10.04 2.04
CA ALA A 28 -10.81 10.11 2.87
C ALA A 28 -9.65 9.32 2.23
N ALA A 29 -9.92 8.14 1.67
CA ALA A 29 -8.94 7.34 0.94
C ALA A 29 -8.36 8.11 -0.26
N LEU A 30 -9.23 8.73 -1.07
CA LEU A 30 -8.84 9.56 -2.21
C LEU A 30 -7.99 10.77 -1.80
N ARG A 31 -8.40 11.49 -0.74
CA ARG A 31 -7.63 12.62 -0.21
C ARG A 31 -6.22 12.20 0.22
N LEU A 32 -6.12 11.09 0.95
CA LEU A 32 -4.84 10.57 1.45
C LEU A 32 -3.94 10.06 0.32
N ALA A 33 -4.51 9.38 -0.68
CA ALA A 33 -3.78 8.92 -1.86
C ALA A 33 -3.22 10.09 -2.67
N ARG A 34 -4.03 11.13 -2.94
CA ARG A 34 -3.59 12.35 -3.64
C ARG A 34 -2.46 13.06 -2.89
N LYS A 35 -2.58 13.18 -1.56
CA LYS A 35 -1.52 13.75 -0.73
C LYS A 35 -0.23 12.94 -0.83
N ALA A 36 -0.31 11.62 -0.72
CA ALA A 36 0.88 10.75 -0.81
C ALA A 36 1.56 10.85 -2.18
N LEU A 37 0.79 10.90 -3.26
CA LEU A 37 1.32 11.11 -4.61
C LEU A 37 2.06 12.45 -4.72
N ALA A 38 1.48 13.54 -4.20
CA ALA A 38 2.13 14.85 -4.18
C ALA A 38 3.41 14.85 -3.33
N ASP A 39 3.36 14.30 -2.11
CA ASP A 39 4.49 14.24 -1.19
C ASP A 39 5.65 13.39 -1.75
N LYS A 40 5.35 12.37 -2.57
CA LYS A 40 6.36 11.45 -3.13
C LYS A 40 6.78 11.75 -4.58
N ALA A 41 6.12 12.70 -5.25
CA ALA A 41 6.47 13.10 -6.61
C ALA A 41 7.91 13.62 -6.77
N THR A 42 8.48 14.18 -5.70
CA THR A 42 9.84 14.74 -5.68
C THR A 42 10.81 13.90 -4.85
N ALA A 43 10.44 12.67 -4.49
CA ALA A 43 11.32 11.80 -3.70
C ALA A 43 12.58 11.43 -4.50
N ASN A 44 13.74 11.43 -3.84
CA ASN A 44 14.98 11.03 -4.47
C ASN A 44 15.03 9.51 -4.61
N ILE A 45 14.92 9.02 -5.85
CA ILE A 45 14.96 7.59 -6.17
C ILE A 45 16.30 6.92 -5.88
N HIS A 46 17.39 7.70 -5.80
CA HIS A 46 18.72 7.19 -5.49
C HIS A 46 18.99 7.12 -3.98
N ASP A 47 18.15 7.77 -3.18
CA ASP A 47 18.16 7.59 -1.73
C ASP A 47 17.33 6.35 -1.39
N HIS A 48 17.99 5.32 -0.91
CA HIS A 48 17.36 4.04 -0.58
C HIS A 48 16.23 4.18 0.45
N THR A 49 16.40 5.07 1.43
CA THR A 49 15.38 5.30 2.47
C THR A 49 14.16 6.01 1.89
N GLU A 50 14.36 7.02 1.06
CA GLU A 50 13.24 7.73 0.42
C GLU A 50 12.52 6.85 -0.59
N MET A 51 13.24 6.01 -1.34
CA MET A 51 12.65 5.02 -2.24
C MET A 51 11.78 4.02 -1.46
N LEU A 52 12.28 3.44 -0.36
CA LEU A 52 11.50 2.51 0.46
C LEU A 52 10.26 3.18 1.07
N LYS A 53 10.41 4.38 1.65
CA LYS A 53 9.26 5.13 2.18
C LYS A 53 8.23 5.43 1.10
N ALA A 54 8.66 5.81 -0.11
CA ALA A 54 7.76 6.06 -1.22
C ALA A 54 7.00 4.79 -1.61
N ALA A 55 7.71 3.68 -1.81
CA ALA A 55 7.11 2.40 -2.17
C ALA A 55 6.07 1.94 -1.13
N VAL A 56 6.43 1.88 0.16
CA VAL A 56 5.53 1.44 1.23
C VAL A 56 4.33 2.38 1.37
N THR A 57 4.55 3.70 1.33
CA THR A 57 3.44 4.66 1.44
C THR A 57 2.46 4.51 0.30
N LEU A 58 2.94 4.38 -0.94
CA LEU A 58 2.08 4.26 -2.11
C LEU A 58 1.32 2.93 -2.12
N GLU A 59 1.97 1.84 -1.72
CA GLU A 59 1.37 0.51 -1.63
C GLU A 59 0.22 0.48 -0.61
N LEU A 60 0.44 1.01 0.60
CA LEU A 60 -0.60 1.15 1.62
C LEU A 60 -1.79 2.00 1.14
N ARG A 61 -1.54 3.12 0.45
CA ARG A 61 -2.60 4.00 -0.05
C ARG A 61 -3.39 3.36 -1.17
N LEU A 62 -2.75 2.61 -2.06
CA LEU A 62 -3.43 1.90 -3.14
C LEU A 62 -4.37 0.84 -2.58
N ARG A 63 -3.92 0.04 -1.61
CA ARG A 63 -4.77 -0.98 -0.97
C ARG A 63 -5.96 -0.37 -0.25
N ALA A 64 -5.73 0.68 0.55
CA ALA A 64 -6.81 1.39 1.23
C ALA A 64 -7.83 1.98 0.24
N LEU A 65 -7.37 2.46 -0.92
CA LEU A 65 -8.25 2.97 -1.97
C LEU A 65 -9.07 1.85 -2.64
N VAL A 66 -8.45 0.71 -2.94
CA VAL A 66 -9.16 -0.47 -3.49
C VAL A 66 -10.21 -0.95 -2.49
N ALA A 67 -9.84 -1.13 -1.22
CA ALA A 67 -10.78 -1.57 -0.19
C ALA A 67 -11.94 -0.58 0.02
N ALA A 68 -11.66 0.74 -0.01
CA ALA A 68 -12.71 1.75 0.08
C ALA A 68 -13.64 1.75 -1.14
N LEU A 69 -13.10 1.50 -2.34
CA LEU A 69 -13.88 1.38 -3.57
C LEU A 69 -14.74 0.11 -3.57
N ASP A 70 -14.20 -1.00 -3.09
CA ASP A 70 -14.90 -2.27 -2.93
C ASP A 70 -16.07 -2.10 -1.95
N LYS A 71 -15.82 -1.51 -0.78
CA LYS A 71 -16.83 -1.17 0.23
C LYS A 71 -17.93 -0.25 -0.30
N GLU A 72 -17.58 0.82 -1.02
CA GLU A 72 -18.55 1.76 -1.60
C GLU A 72 -19.41 1.07 -2.68
N ALA A 73 -18.82 0.16 -3.45
CA ALA A 73 -19.51 -0.62 -4.47
C ALA A 73 -20.26 -1.85 -3.92
N GLY A 74 -20.15 -2.13 -2.61
CA GLY A 74 -20.75 -3.30 -1.97
C GLY A 74 -20.16 -4.64 -2.42
N ARG A 75 -18.86 -4.68 -2.76
CA ARG A 75 -18.13 -5.87 -3.20
C ARG A 75 -16.92 -6.16 -2.33
#